data_AF-A0AAW2IT86-F1
#
_entry.id   AF-A0AAW2IT86-F1
#
_cell.length_a   1.000
_cell.length_b   1.000
_cell.length_c   1.000
_cell.angle_alpha   90.00
_cell.angle_beta   90.00
_cell.angle_gamma   90.00
#
_symmetry.space_group_name_H-M   'P 1'
#
loop_
_entity.id
_entity.type
_entity.pdbx_description
1 polymer ?
#
loop_
_entity_poly.entity_id
_entity_poly.type
_entity_poly.pdbx_seq_one_letter_code
_entity_poly.pdbx_strand_id
1 'polypeptide(L)'
;MKNRVEMKVAHLRLTGDQILDRVANICPAVEIALSLPDGYGSDHKWTKKSIFRDLMYWSILLIRHNLDVMHIEKNMFDNIFITVMDIKGKIKGNVNARRDLKIICNRPELELDERRSNVMPKAVYALGKEQKMRVCEWIRGLKFPNGYASNLARCIDMTELRMYGIKSHDCHVFM
;
A
#
# COMPACT_ATOMS: atom_id res chain seq x y z
N MET A 1 -28.24 11.23 22.15
CA MET A 1 -27.11 11.69 22.98
C MET A 1 -26.47 12.91 22.33
N LYS A 2 -26.94 14.12 22.66
CA LYS A 2 -26.30 15.39 22.25
C LYS A 2 -26.03 16.18 23.53
N ASN A 3 -24.85 16.80 23.62
CA ASN A 3 -24.37 17.68 24.71
C ASN A 3 -23.81 16.98 25.97
N ARG A 4 -22.85 16.05 25.83
CA ARG A 4 -21.93 15.74 26.94
C ARG A 4 -20.70 16.65 26.80
N VAL A 5 -20.49 17.54 27.76
CA VAL A 5 -19.27 18.35 27.87
C VAL A 5 -18.17 17.43 28.43
N GLU A 6 -17.13 17.16 27.64
CA GLU A 6 -15.96 16.42 28.13
C GLU A 6 -15.11 17.32 29.02
N MET A 7 -15.11 17.04 30.32
CA MET A 7 -14.27 17.75 31.30
C MET A 7 -12.93 17.05 31.55
N LYS A 8 -12.59 16.01 30.75
CA LYS A 8 -11.33 15.30 30.90
C LYS A 8 -10.20 16.16 30.36
N VAL A 9 -9.15 16.32 31.17
CA VAL A 9 -7.89 16.93 30.74
C VAL A 9 -7.37 16.17 29.52
N ALA A 10 -6.96 16.91 28.48
CA ALA A 10 -6.37 16.31 27.29
C ALA A 10 -5.21 15.39 27.71
N HIS A 11 -5.22 14.16 27.19
CA HIS A 11 -4.11 13.24 27.44
C HIS A 11 -2.78 13.89 27.03
N LEU A 12 -1.76 13.72 27.88
CA LEU A 12 -0.41 14.17 27.59
C LEU A 12 0.02 13.67 26.20
N ARG A 13 0.44 14.60 25.34
CA ARG A 13 1.07 14.26 24.07
C ARG A 13 2.42 13.63 24.37
N LEU A 14 2.49 12.32 24.22
CA LEU A 14 3.73 11.58 24.35
C LEU A 14 4.61 11.83 23.12
N THR A 15 5.91 12.00 23.33
CA THR A 15 6.87 11.89 22.24
C THR A 15 6.89 10.46 21.75
N GLY A 16 7.30 10.25 20.50
CA GLY A 16 7.27 8.91 19.98
C GLY A 16 8.24 7.96 20.70
N ASP A 17 9.31 8.46 21.32
CA ASP A 17 10.27 7.65 22.08
C ASP A 17 9.66 7.21 23.41
N GLN A 18 8.91 8.10 24.08
CA GLN A 18 8.10 7.73 25.25
C GLN A 18 7.04 6.68 24.91
N ILE A 19 6.47 6.72 23.70
CA ILE A 19 5.56 5.66 23.24
C ILE A 19 6.34 4.36 23.00
N LEU A 20 7.56 4.45 22.46
CA LEU A 20 8.41 3.29 22.15
C LEU A 20 8.78 2.52 23.42
N ASP A 21 9.11 3.21 24.50
CA ASP A 21 9.36 2.59 25.81
C ASP A 21 8.11 1.89 26.36
N ARG A 22 6.94 2.54 26.27
CA ARG A 22 5.69 1.96 26.80
C ARG A 22 5.21 0.70 26.07
N VAL A 23 5.55 0.56 24.79
CA VAL A 23 5.13 -0.57 23.94
C VAL A 23 6.24 -1.58 23.69
N ALA A 24 7.44 -1.37 24.25
CA ALA A 24 8.59 -2.25 24.06
C ALA A 24 8.27 -3.69 24.50
N ASN A 25 7.47 -3.83 25.56
CA ASN A 25 7.12 -5.12 26.16
C ASN A 25 5.82 -5.73 25.60
N ILE A 26 5.19 -5.11 24.59
CA ILE A 26 3.95 -5.63 23.99
C ILE A 26 4.28 -6.64 22.90
N CYS A 27 3.58 -7.79 22.91
CA CYS A 27 3.75 -8.82 21.89
C CYS A 27 3.55 -8.28 20.45
N PRO A 28 4.36 -8.74 19.47
CA PRO A 28 4.16 -8.46 18.06
C PRO A 28 2.77 -8.82 17.56
N ALA A 29 2.26 -8.07 16.58
CA ALA A 29 0.92 -8.28 16.04
C ALA A 29 0.71 -9.66 15.40
N VAL A 30 1.81 -10.29 14.98
CA VAL A 30 1.90 -11.61 14.33
C VAL A 30 1.76 -12.76 15.32
N GLU A 31 1.93 -12.50 16.62
CA GLU A 31 1.82 -13.51 17.68
C GLU A 31 0.41 -13.51 18.30
N ILE A 32 -0.04 -14.69 18.72
CA ILE A 32 -1.26 -14.83 19.53
C ILE A 32 -0.88 -14.47 20.97
N ALA A 33 -1.20 -13.25 21.39
CA ALA A 33 -1.06 -12.84 22.77
C ALA A 33 -2.05 -13.62 23.65
N LEU A 34 -1.54 -14.47 24.54
CA LEU A 34 -2.35 -15.26 25.49
C LEU A 34 -2.88 -14.41 26.66
N SER A 35 -2.29 -13.23 26.88
CA SER A 35 -2.67 -12.28 27.93
C SER A 35 -2.61 -10.84 27.42
N LEU A 36 -3.38 -9.96 28.07
CA LEU A 36 -3.33 -8.52 27.78
C LEU A 36 -2.02 -7.92 28.32
N PRO A 37 -1.47 -6.89 27.68
CA PRO A 37 -0.24 -6.27 28.14
C PRO A 37 -0.44 -5.50 29.45
N ASP A 38 0.62 -5.42 30.26
CA ASP A 38 0.63 -4.62 31.49
C ASP A 38 0.22 -3.17 31.23
N GLY A 39 -0.65 -2.61 32.07
CA GLY A 39 -1.18 -1.25 31.90
C GLY A 39 -2.33 -1.13 30.89
N TYR A 40 -2.83 -2.23 30.32
CA TYR A 40 -4.02 -2.23 29.49
C TYR A 40 -5.29 -1.85 30.29
N GLY A 41 -6.01 -0.83 29.81
CA GLY A 41 -7.25 -0.34 30.41
C GLY A 41 -7.06 0.80 31.42
N SER A 42 -5.88 0.91 32.03
CA SER A 42 -5.48 2.03 32.89
C SER A 42 -4.64 3.06 32.14
N ASP A 43 -3.46 2.66 31.68
CA ASP A 43 -2.41 3.55 31.14
C ASP A 43 -2.47 3.65 29.62
N HIS A 44 -2.90 2.57 28.95
CA HIS A 44 -3.09 2.52 27.51
C HIS A 44 -4.16 1.52 27.08
N LYS A 45 -4.53 1.54 25.80
CA LYS A 45 -5.43 0.54 25.16
C LYS A 45 -4.74 -0.30 24.09
N TRP A 46 -3.42 -0.37 24.11
CA TRP A 46 -2.66 -1.14 23.13
C TRP A 46 -2.66 -2.62 23.47
N THR A 47 -2.99 -3.45 22.48
CA THR A 47 -3.01 -4.92 22.61
C THR A 47 -1.88 -5.59 21.86
N LYS A 48 -1.37 -4.96 20.80
CA LYS A 48 -0.40 -5.53 19.87
C LYS A 48 0.61 -4.48 19.41
N LYS A 49 1.84 -4.93 19.18
CA LYS A 49 2.92 -4.15 18.59
C LYS A 49 2.91 -4.31 17.07
N SER A 50 2.71 -3.22 16.32
CA SER A 50 2.76 -3.26 14.84
C SER A 50 4.15 -3.65 14.32
N ILE A 51 4.21 -4.44 13.25
CA ILE A 51 5.45 -4.81 12.55
C ILE A 51 6.21 -3.60 11.99
N PHE A 52 5.49 -2.51 11.69
CA PHE A 52 6.10 -1.30 11.17
C PHE A 52 7.04 -0.62 12.16
N ARG A 53 6.99 -1.00 13.44
CA ARG A 53 7.91 -0.51 14.47
C ARG A 53 9.35 -0.91 14.24
N ASP A 54 9.59 -2.03 13.57
CA ASP A 54 10.94 -2.53 13.35
C ASP A 54 11.59 -1.88 12.10
N LEU A 55 10.85 -1.01 11.39
CA LEU A 55 11.39 -0.24 10.28
C LEU A 55 12.31 0.88 10.76
N MET A 56 13.47 1.01 10.13
CA MET A 56 14.53 1.97 10.51
C MET A 56 14.06 3.44 10.55
N TYR A 57 13.05 3.78 9.75
CA TYR A 57 12.49 5.14 9.71
C TYR A 57 11.36 5.37 10.71
N TRP A 58 10.93 4.36 11.48
CA TRP A 58 9.81 4.49 12.41
C TRP A 58 10.06 5.55 13.50
N SER A 59 11.30 5.64 13.99
CA SER A 59 11.72 6.61 15.01
C SER A 59 11.63 8.06 14.54
N ILE A 60 11.76 8.33 13.24
CA ILE A 60 11.72 9.67 12.67
C ILE A 60 10.30 10.11 12.24
N LEU A 61 9.31 9.22 12.30
CA LEU A 61 7.93 9.58 11.97
C LEU A 61 7.29 10.44 13.07
N LEU A 62 6.75 11.60 12.69
CA LEU A 62 6.04 12.53 13.58
C LEU A 62 4.71 11.95 14.08
N ILE A 63 4.04 11.11 13.27
CA ILE A 63 2.76 10.50 13.59
C ILE A 63 2.83 8.98 13.36
N ARG A 64 3.37 8.28 14.35
CA ARG A 64 3.66 6.83 14.30
C ARG A 64 2.40 5.95 14.29
N HIS A 65 1.23 6.47 14.65
CA HIS A 65 0.02 5.67 14.86
C HIS A 65 -1.18 6.07 13.99
N ASN A 66 -0.98 6.98 13.03
CA ASN A 66 -2.04 7.43 12.14
C ASN A 66 -1.75 6.95 10.71
N LEU A 67 -1.75 5.63 10.53
CA LEU A 67 -1.67 5.03 9.21
C LEU A 67 -3.08 5.03 8.62
N ASP A 68 -3.27 5.81 7.57
CA ASP A 68 -4.47 5.72 6.76
C ASP A 68 -4.33 4.50 5.85
N VAL A 69 -4.74 3.34 6.37
CA VAL A 69 -4.63 2.04 5.71
C VAL A 69 -5.26 2.08 4.31
N MET A 70 -6.44 2.71 4.20
CA MET A 70 -7.17 2.84 2.93
C MET A 70 -6.37 3.58 1.88
N HIS A 71 -5.71 4.69 2.25
CA HIS A 71 -4.87 5.45 1.32
C HIS A 71 -3.55 4.74 1.02
N ILE A 72 -2.97 4.03 1.99
CA ILE A 72 -1.75 3.23 1.78
C ILE A 72 -2.02 2.10 0.80
N GLU A 73 -3.09 1.34 1.02
CA GLU A 73 -3.51 0.26 0.13
C GLU A 73 -3.85 0.78 -1.26
N LYS A 74 -4.55 1.91 -1.36
CA LYS A 74 -4.79 2.55 -2.65
C LYS A 74 -3.48 2.87 -3.39
N ASN A 75 -2.53 3.48 -2.70
CA ASN A 75 -1.23 3.80 -3.30
C ASN A 75 -0.49 2.54 -3.74
N MET A 76 -0.51 1.49 -2.90
CA MET A 76 0.14 0.21 -3.19
C MET A 76 -0.52 -0.47 -4.39
N PHE A 77 -1.84 -0.57 -4.40
CA PHE A 77 -2.65 -1.07 -5.51
C PHE A 77 -2.36 -0.33 -6.81
N ASP A 78 -2.43 1.01 -6.81
CA ASP A 78 -2.19 1.81 -8.01
C ASP A 78 -0.78 1.55 -8.58
N ASN A 79 0.25 1.46 -7.71
CA ASN A 79 1.61 1.18 -8.14
C ASN A 79 1.77 -0.23 -8.74
N ILE A 80 1.20 -1.25 -8.10
CA ILE A 80 1.22 -2.63 -8.61
C ILE A 80 0.49 -2.70 -9.95
N PHE A 81 -0.72 -2.18 -10.00
CA PHE A 81 -1.57 -2.25 -11.18
C PHE A 81 -0.95 -1.51 -12.37
N ILE A 82 -0.45 -0.28 -12.17
CA ILE A 82 0.24 0.49 -13.23
C ILE A 82 1.46 -0.27 -13.76
N THR A 83 2.21 -0.94 -12.88
CA THR A 83 3.43 -1.66 -13.21
C THR A 83 3.13 -2.93 -14.00
N VAL A 84 2.18 -3.75 -13.54
CA VAL A 84 1.76 -5.00 -14.20
C VAL A 84 1.05 -4.73 -15.52
N MET A 85 0.17 -3.71 -15.55
CA MET A 85 -0.53 -3.29 -16.76
C MET A 85 0.33 -2.42 -17.67
N ASP A 86 1.60 -2.16 -17.33
CA ASP A 86 2.57 -1.46 -18.17
C ASP A 86 1.97 -0.20 -18.85
N ILE A 87 1.40 0.69 -18.02
CA ILE A 87 0.74 1.91 -18.46
C ILE A 87 1.78 2.99 -18.76
N LYS A 88 2.00 3.26 -20.04
CA LYS A 88 2.97 4.27 -20.50
C LYS A 88 2.75 5.63 -19.82
N GLY A 89 3.84 6.26 -19.39
CA GLY A 89 3.83 7.57 -18.72
C GLY A 89 3.46 7.55 -17.23
N LYS A 90 3.05 6.41 -16.67
CA LYS A 90 2.77 6.26 -15.23
C LYS A 90 3.72 5.31 -14.49
N ILE A 91 4.40 4.42 -15.20
CA ILE A 91 5.36 3.49 -14.59
C ILE A 91 6.57 4.29 -14.08
N LYS A 92 7.08 3.92 -12.91
CA LYS A 92 8.25 4.55 -12.28
C LYS A 92 9.60 4.18 -12.93
N GLY A 93 9.59 3.40 -14.01
CA GLY A 93 10.80 2.99 -14.72
C GLY A 93 11.30 4.09 -15.66
N ASN A 94 12.56 4.47 -15.52
CA ASN A 94 13.23 5.40 -16.43
C ASN A 94 14.59 4.83 -16.88
N VAL A 95 15.22 5.48 -17.86
CA VAL A 95 16.50 5.04 -18.43
C VAL A 95 17.60 4.99 -17.36
N ASN A 96 17.66 5.96 -16.45
CA ASN A 96 18.67 5.98 -15.39
C ASN A 96 18.49 4.79 -14.43
N ALA A 97 17.26 4.51 -14.00
CA ALA A 97 16.94 3.36 -13.16
C ALA A 97 17.32 2.03 -13.83
N ARG A 98 17.26 1.94 -15.17
CA ARG A 98 17.74 0.76 -15.90
C ARG A 98 19.26 0.67 -16.00
N ARG A 99 19.98 1.80 -16.03
CA ARG A 99 21.44 1.82 -15.90
C ARG A 99 21.88 1.42 -14.48
N ASP A 100 21.19 1.93 -13.46
CA ASP A 100 21.43 1.57 -12.08
C ASP A 100 21.16 0.07 -11.84
N LEU A 101 20.10 -0.47 -12.46
CA LEU A 101 19.77 -1.90 -12.41
C LEU A 101 20.92 -2.77 -12.91
N LYS A 102 21.63 -2.38 -13.97
CA LYS A 102 22.82 -3.10 -14.46
C LYS A 102 23.95 -3.17 -13.43
N ILE A 103 24.10 -2.13 -12.61
CA ILE A 103 25.18 -2.04 -11.62
C ILE A 103 24.79 -2.76 -10.32
N ILE A 104 23.53 -2.60 -9.90
CA ILE A 104 23.06 -2.99 -8.56
C ILE A 104 22.38 -4.37 -8.58
N CYS A 105 21.87 -4.83 -9.72
CA CYS A 105 21.07 -6.06 -9.82
C CYS A 105 21.62 -7.03 -10.86
N ASN A 106 21.57 -8.33 -10.55
CA ASN A 106 21.91 -9.39 -11.51
C ASN A 106 20.66 -9.79 -12.34
N ARG A 107 20.24 -8.90 -13.25
CA ARG A 107 19.03 -9.03 -14.09
C ARG A 107 19.33 -8.64 -15.55
N PRO A 108 20.20 -9.37 -16.26
CA PRO A 108 20.64 -9.01 -17.62
C PRO A 108 19.47 -8.91 -18.62
N GLU A 109 18.39 -9.65 -18.39
CA GLU A 109 17.18 -9.64 -19.23
C GLU A 109 16.41 -8.31 -19.19
N LEU A 110 16.67 -7.45 -18.20
CA LEU A 110 16.05 -6.14 -18.03
C LEU A 110 17.01 -4.98 -18.31
N GLU A 111 18.25 -5.24 -18.70
CA GLU A 111 19.21 -4.17 -19.03
C GLU A 111 18.77 -3.39 -20.27
N LEU A 112 19.16 -2.12 -20.35
CA LEU A 112 18.92 -1.31 -21.56
C LEU A 112 19.63 -1.93 -22.77
N ASP A 113 18.91 -2.05 -23.88
CA ASP A 113 19.54 -2.39 -25.15
C ASP A 113 20.13 -1.10 -25.77
N GLU A 114 21.39 -0.84 -25.45
CA GLU A 114 22.16 0.29 -25.99
C GLU A 114 22.41 0.16 -27.50
N ARG A 115 22.31 -1.04 -28.07
CA ARG A 115 22.54 -1.30 -29.51
C ARG A 115 21.32 -0.94 -30.36
N ARG A 116 20.12 -0.97 -29.78
CA ARG A 116 18.84 -0.70 -30.46
C ARG A 116 18.13 0.56 -29.94
N SER A 117 18.87 1.65 -29.73
CA SER A 117 18.28 2.97 -29.41
C SER A 117 17.73 3.11 -27.97
N ASN A 118 18.40 2.53 -26.96
CA ASN A 118 17.99 2.61 -25.54
C ASN A 118 16.55 2.11 -25.30
N VAL A 119 16.15 1.05 -26.00
CA VAL A 119 14.86 0.42 -25.75
C VAL A 119 14.92 -0.29 -24.39
N MET A 120 13.96 0.02 -23.52
CA MET A 120 13.80 -0.66 -22.24
C MET A 120 13.08 -1.99 -22.47
N PRO A 121 13.72 -3.15 -22.21
CA PRO A 121 13.04 -4.42 -22.33
C PRO A 121 11.86 -4.48 -21.39
N LYS A 122 10.78 -5.08 -21.86
CA LYS A 122 9.59 -5.27 -21.05
C LYS A 122 9.87 -6.23 -19.92
N ALA A 123 9.42 -5.90 -18.71
CA ALA A 123 9.57 -6.80 -17.58
C ALA A 123 8.74 -8.08 -17.78
N VAL A 124 9.23 -9.20 -17.27
CA VAL A 124 8.55 -10.52 -17.36
C VAL A 124 7.15 -10.52 -16.74
N TYR A 125 6.91 -9.67 -15.74
CA TYR A 125 5.60 -9.52 -15.09
C TYR A 125 4.65 -8.56 -15.82
N ALA A 126 5.11 -7.85 -16.84
CA ALA A 126 4.32 -6.83 -17.52
C ALA A 126 3.46 -7.44 -18.64
N LEU A 127 2.14 -7.27 -18.54
CA LEU A 127 1.16 -7.95 -19.38
C LEU A 127 1.18 -7.47 -20.82
N GLY A 128 1.14 -8.40 -21.78
CA GLY A 128 0.92 -8.13 -23.21
C GLY A 128 -0.46 -7.54 -23.49
N LYS A 129 -0.69 -7.00 -24.70
CA LYS A 129 -1.97 -6.36 -25.04
C LYS A 129 -3.17 -7.28 -24.83
N GLU A 130 -3.09 -8.53 -25.28
CA GLU A 130 -4.16 -9.52 -25.08
C GLU A 130 -4.39 -9.87 -23.61
N GLN A 131 -3.32 -9.99 -22.83
CA GLN A 131 -3.42 -10.26 -21.40
C GLN A 131 -4.06 -9.07 -20.66
N LYS A 132 -3.69 -7.82 -21.01
CA LYS A 132 -4.33 -6.61 -20.48
C LYS A 132 -5.83 -6.59 -20.81
N MET A 133 -6.21 -6.93 -22.05
CA MET A 133 -7.63 -7.03 -22.45
C MET A 133 -8.39 -8.01 -21.57
N ARG A 134 -7.87 -9.24 -21.39
CA ARG A 134 -8.51 -10.25 -20.53
C ARG A 134 -8.67 -9.78 -19.08
N VAL A 135 -7.65 -9.10 -18.53
CA VAL A 135 -7.74 -8.53 -17.18
C VAL A 135 -8.82 -7.45 -17.10
N CYS A 136 -8.85 -6.52 -18.06
CA CYS A 136 -9.87 -5.48 -18.10
C CYS A 136 -11.30 -6.05 -18.26
N GLU A 137 -11.48 -7.05 -19.12
CA GLU A 137 -12.75 -7.76 -19.29
C GLU A 137 -13.18 -8.48 -18.01
N TRP A 138 -12.26 -9.17 -17.36
CA TRP A 138 -12.50 -9.81 -16.07
C TRP A 138 -12.95 -8.81 -15.03
N ILE A 139 -12.25 -7.67 -14.87
CA ILE A 139 -12.63 -6.61 -13.92
C ILE A 139 -14.01 -6.02 -14.25
N ARG A 140 -14.34 -5.84 -15.54
CA ARG A 140 -15.69 -5.40 -15.95
C ARG A 140 -16.78 -6.43 -15.63
N GLY A 141 -16.43 -7.71 -15.59
CA GLY A 141 -17.31 -8.81 -15.22
C GLY A 141 -17.51 -8.98 -13.72
N LEU A 142 -16.66 -8.36 -12.88
CA LEU A 142 -16.77 -8.48 -11.42
C LEU A 142 -18.07 -7.84 -10.92
N LYS A 143 -18.84 -8.62 -10.15
CA LYS A 143 -20.05 -8.20 -9.47
C LYS A 143 -19.89 -8.40 -7.98
N PHE A 144 -20.29 -7.38 -7.22
CA PHE A 144 -20.26 -7.40 -5.77
C PHE A 144 -21.68 -7.29 -5.21
N PRO A 145 -21.92 -7.76 -3.97
CA PRO A 145 -23.18 -7.52 -3.27
C PRO A 145 -23.49 -6.02 -3.19
N ASN A 146 -24.78 -5.68 -3.14
CA ASN A 146 -25.19 -4.28 -3.07
C ASN A 146 -24.62 -3.61 -1.81
N GLY A 147 -24.03 -2.42 -1.98
CA GLY A 147 -23.38 -1.67 -0.90
C GLY A 147 -22.00 -2.17 -0.49
N TYR A 148 -21.47 -3.25 -1.09
CA TYR A 148 -20.15 -3.78 -0.74
C TYR A 148 -19.01 -3.04 -1.45
N ALA A 149 -19.08 -2.89 -2.78
CA ALA A 149 -18.08 -2.14 -3.55
C ALA A 149 -18.77 -1.36 -4.68
N SER A 150 -18.07 -0.38 -5.24
CA SER A 150 -18.57 0.32 -6.42
C SER A 150 -18.53 -0.57 -7.66
N ASN A 151 -19.28 -0.18 -8.70
CA ASN A 151 -19.26 -0.91 -9.96
C ASN A 151 -17.93 -0.65 -10.70
N LEU A 152 -16.96 -1.54 -10.51
CA LEU A 152 -15.61 -1.46 -11.09
C LEU A 152 -15.61 -1.39 -12.62
N ALA A 153 -16.66 -1.88 -13.29
CA ALA A 153 -16.77 -1.79 -14.74
C ALA A 153 -16.76 -0.33 -15.24
N ARG A 154 -17.19 0.62 -14.40
CA ARG A 154 -17.17 2.06 -14.71
C ARG A 154 -15.78 2.69 -14.60
N CYS A 155 -14.85 1.99 -13.98
CA CYS A 155 -13.48 2.44 -13.75
C CYS A 155 -12.50 1.88 -14.80
N ILE A 156 -12.98 1.15 -15.81
CA ILE A 156 -12.16 0.50 -16.84
C ILE A 156 -12.32 1.22 -18.18
N ASP A 157 -11.19 1.61 -18.76
CA ASP A 157 -11.09 2.11 -20.13
C ASP A 157 -10.57 0.96 -21.02
N MET A 158 -11.44 0.44 -21.89
CA MET A 158 -11.10 -0.64 -22.82
C MET A 158 -10.28 -0.18 -24.03
N THR A 159 -10.27 1.12 -24.33
CA THR A 159 -9.47 1.68 -25.42
C THR A 159 -8.01 1.78 -24.99
N GLU A 160 -7.79 2.35 -23.81
CA GLU A 160 -6.45 2.55 -23.24
C GLU A 160 -5.97 1.37 -22.37
N LEU A 161 -6.83 0.36 -22.15
CA LEU A 161 -6.58 -0.82 -21.30
C LEU A 161 -6.05 -0.46 -19.91
N ARG A 162 -6.74 0.49 -19.25
CA ARG A 162 -6.33 1.03 -17.95
C ARG A 162 -7.50 1.21 -17.00
N MET A 163 -7.18 1.31 -15.71
CA MET A 163 -8.11 1.74 -14.68
C MET A 163 -8.00 3.23 -14.40
N TYR A 164 -9.13 3.85 -14.06
CA TYR A 164 -9.20 5.24 -13.61
C TYR A 164 -10.28 5.43 -12.55
N GLY A 165 -10.09 6.41 -11.67
CA GLY A 165 -11.11 6.83 -10.72
C GLY A 165 -11.51 5.79 -9.67
N ILE A 166 -10.72 4.76 -9.43
CA ILE A 166 -10.99 3.77 -8.38
C ILE A 166 -10.81 4.41 -6.99
N LYS A 167 -11.79 4.21 -6.11
CA LYS A 167 -11.77 4.73 -4.74
C LYS A 167 -10.89 3.86 -3.85
N SER A 168 -10.38 4.43 -2.76
CA SER A 168 -9.59 3.68 -1.78
C SER A 168 -10.34 2.49 -1.21
N HIS A 169 -11.65 2.63 -0.98
CA HIS A 169 -12.52 1.51 -0.60
C HIS A 169 -12.52 0.36 -1.59
N ASP A 170 -12.63 0.67 -2.88
CA ASP A 170 -12.65 -0.35 -3.92
C ASP A 170 -11.28 -1.02 -4.09
N CYS A 171 -10.19 -0.28 -3.89
CA CYS A 171 -8.84 -0.85 -3.82
C CYS A 171 -8.67 -1.80 -2.63
N HIS A 172 -9.19 -1.42 -1.45
CA HIS A 172 -9.15 -2.25 -0.25
C HIS A 172 -9.91 -3.56 -0.44
N VAL A 173 -11.09 -3.53 -1.08
CA VAL A 173 -11.85 -4.75 -1.39
C VAL A 173 -11.13 -5.63 -2.42
N PHE A 174 -10.33 -5.04 -3.29
CA PHE A 174 -9.64 -5.77 -4.36
C PHE A 174 -8.37 -6.49 -3.88
N MET A 175 -7.67 -5.93 -2.90
CA MET A 175 -6.41 -6.48 -2.36
C MET A 175 -6.65 -7.48 -1.24
#